data_AF-A0A0N9IIE4-F1
#
_entry.id   AF-A0A0N9IIE4-F1
#
_cell.length_a   1.000
_cell.length_b   1.000
_cell.length_c   1.000
_cell.angle_alpha   90.00
_cell.angle_beta   90.00
_cell.angle_gamma   90.00
#
_symmetry.space_group_name_H-M   'P 1'
#
loop_
_entity.id
_entity.type
_entity.pdbx_description
1 polymer ?
#
loop_
_entity_poly.entity_id
_entity_poly.type
_entity_poly.pdbx_seq_one_letter_code
_entity_poly.pdbx_strand_id
1 'polypeptide(L)' 'MSALTDGQPPRHQGIASLLKFFDYDHLPEHLQATSKACHDLAHAMADELPSGPELTAGLRKLLEAKDCFVRAVLD' A
#
# COMPACT_ATOMS: atom_id res chain seq x y z
N MET A 1 25.65 -17.22 -16.89
CA MET A 1 26.12 -16.27 -15.87
C MET A 1 24.91 -15.43 -15.45
N SER A 2 24.04 -15.99 -14.61
CA SER A 2 22.82 -15.33 -14.13
C SER A 2 23.07 -14.97 -12.67
N ALA A 3 23.19 -13.69 -12.38
CA ALA A 3 23.51 -13.19 -11.06
C ALA A 3 22.32 -13.43 -10.10
N LEU A 4 22.60 -14.14 -9.01
CA LEU A 4 22.18 -13.84 -7.64
C LEU A 4 20.74 -13.31 -7.47
N THR A 5 19.77 -14.22 -7.37
CA THR A 5 18.57 -13.98 -6.55
C THR A 5 18.94 -14.24 -5.09
N ASP A 6 19.72 -13.33 -4.51
CA ASP A 6 20.01 -13.33 -3.07
C ASP A 6 18.75 -12.90 -2.31
N GLY A 7 18.54 -13.53 -1.17
CA GLY A 7 17.27 -13.53 -0.43
C GLY A 7 16.70 -12.14 -0.19
N GLN A 8 15.51 -11.88 -0.74
CA GLN A 8 14.68 -10.77 -0.31
C GLN A 8 14.43 -10.95 1.20
N PRO A 9 14.90 -10.02 2.06
CA PRO A 9 14.74 -10.16 3.50
C PRO A 9 13.24 -10.32 3.83
N PRO A 10 12.89 -11.10 4.87
CA PRO A 10 11.50 -11.24 5.29
C PRO A 10 10.92 -9.84 5.49
N ARG A 11 9.80 -9.55 4.81
CA ARG A 11 9.15 -8.24 4.85
C ARG A 11 9.05 -7.81 6.31
N HIS A 12 9.57 -6.62 6.62
CA HIS A 12 9.50 -6.12 7.99
C HIS A 12 8.03 -6.11 8.42
N GLN A 13 7.75 -6.62 9.62
CA GLN A 13 6.39 -6.73 10.18
C GLN A 13 5.59 -5.42 10.11
N GLY A 14 6.30 -4.28 10.09
CA GLY A 14 5.74 -2.94 9.90
C GLY A 14 5.06 -2.72 8.54
N ILE A 15 5.61 -3.22 7.43
CA ILE A 15 5.03 -3.02 6.09
C ILE A 15 3.75 -3.83 5.96
N ALA A 16 3.78 -5.11 6.33
CA ALA A 16 2.60 -5.97 6.31
C ALA A 16 1.47 -5.40 7.21
N SER A 17 1.83 -4.82 8.35
CA SER A 17 0.88 -4.14 9.24
C SER A 17 0.30 -2.85 8.65
N LEU A 18 0.98 -2.20 7.70
CA LEU A 18 0.46 -1.03 6.99
C LEU A 18 -0.46 -1.43 5.84
N LEU A 19 -0.10 -2.47 5.07
CA LEU A 19 -0.85 -2.90 3.89
C LEU A 19 -2.31 -3.28 4.20
N LYS A 20 -2.59 -3.86 5.37
CA LYS A 20 -3.97 -4.18 5.78
C LYS A 20 -4.90 -2.95 5.82
N PHE A 21 -4.36 -1.74 6.00
CA PHE A 21 -5.18 -0.52 5.99
C PHE A 21 -5.55 -0.08 4.58
N PHE A 22 -5.00 -0.71 3.55
CA PHE A 22 -5.38 -0.51 2.15
C PHE A 22 -6.42 -1.51 1.66
N ASP A 23 -6.85 -2.47 2.48
CA ASP A 23 -7.99 -3.32 2.13
C ASP A 23 -9.22 -2.44 1.86
N TYR A 24 -9.98 -2.78 0.82
CA TYR A 24 -11.11 -1.96 0.36
C TYR A 24 -12.42 -2.74 0.26
N ASP A 25 -12.38 -4.07 0.29
CA ASP A 25 -13.56 -4.94 0.14
C ASP A 25 -14.63 -4.72 1.22
N HIS A 26 -14.24 -4.18 2.38
CA HIS A 26 -15.14 -3.87 3.48
C HIS A 26 -15.92 -2.55 3.29
N LEU A 27 -15.53 -1.73 2.31
CA LEU A 27 -16.19 -0.47 2.02
C LEU A 27 -17.46 -0.68 1.17
N PRO A 28 -18.45 0.22 1.26
CA PRO A 28 -19.54 0.29 0.29
C PRO A 28 -19.03 0.39 -1.16
N GLU A 29 -19.71 -0.26 -2.10
CA GLU A 29 -19.29 -0.40 -3.51
C GLU A 29 -18.88 0.94 -4.16
N HIS A 30 -19.64 2.01 -3.91
CA HIS A 30 -19.37 3.34 -4.46
C HIS A 30 -18.07 3.99 -3.95
N LEU A 31 -17.48 3.51 -2.85
CA LEU A 31 -16.19 3.98 -2.32
C LEU A 31 -15.01 3.07 -2.71
N GLN A 32 -15.30 1.83 -3.12
CA GLN A 32 -14.28 0.83 -3.40
C GLN A 32 -13.36 1.25 -4.54
N ALA A 33 -13.90 1.81 -5.63
CA ALA A 33 -13.11 2.21 -6.79
C ALA A 33 -11.96 3.18 -6.43
N THR A 34 -12.26 4.20 -5.62
CA THR A 34 -11.27 5.19 -5.17
C THR A 34 -10.26 4.57 -4.20
N SER A 35 -10.72 3.76 -3.24
CA SER A 35 -9.82 3.08 -2.30
C SER A 35 -8.90 2.06 -3.00
N LYS A 36 -9.43 1.34 -4.00
CA LYS A 36 -8.71 0.33 -4.79
C LYS A 36 -7.51 0.93 -5.53
N ALA A 37 -7.63 2.15 -6.06
CA ALA A 37 -6.49 2.81 -6.73
C ALA A 37 -5.29 2.97 -5.77
N CYS A 38 -5.54 3.32 -4.51
CA CYS A 38 -4.50 3.41 -3.48
C CYS A 38 -4.01 2.02 -3.04
N HIS A 39 -4.91 1.03 -2.95
CA HIS A 39 -4.55 -0.36 -2.68
C HIS A 39 -3.55 -0.91 -3.69
N ASP A 40 -3.89 -0.83 -4.99
CA ASP A 40 -3.06 -1.36 -6.06
C ASP A 40 -1.66 -0.72 -6.02
N LEU A 41 -1.58 0.61 -5.84
CA LEU A 41 -0.31 1.32 -5.73
C LEU A 41 0.48 0.92 -4.47
N ALA A 42 -0.18 0.81 -3.31
CA ALA A 42 0.49 0.43 -2.06
C ALA A 42 1.11 -0.97 -2.16
N HIS A 43 0.39 -1.92 -2.73
CA HIS A 43 0.88 -3.28 -2.95
C HIS A 43 2.02 -3.32 -3.97
N ALA A 44 1.90 -2.62 -5.10
CA ALA A 44 2.97 -2.54 -6.09
C ALA A 44 4.26 -1.98 -5.48
N MET A 45 4.19 -0.87 -4.74
CA MET A 45 5.37 -0.28 -4.09
C MET A 45 5.98 -1.19 -3.03
N ALA A 46 5.15 -1.93 -2.29
CA ALA A 46 5.64 -2.88 -1.29
C ALA A 46 6.27 -4.15 -1.89
N ASP A 47 5.89 -4.53 -3.10
CA ASP A 47 6.43 -5.69 -3.81
C ASP A 47 7.70 -5.34 -4.61
N GLU A 48 7.77 -4.14 -5.19
CA GLU A 48 8.85 -3.73 -6.10
C GLU A 48 10.04 -3.07 -5.39
N LEU A 49 9.82 -2.44 -4.23
CA LEU A 49 10.86 -1.65 -3.56
C LEU A 49 11.45 -2.38 -2.33
N PRO A 50 12.74 -2.15 -2.03
CA PRO A 50 13.35 -2.67 -0.83
C PRO A 50 12.67 -2.10 0.42
N SER A 51 12.58 -2.94 1.46
CA SER A 51 12.11 -2.49 2.78
C SER A 51 13.03 -1.38 3.32
N GLY A 52 12.44 -0.27 3.76
CA GLY A 52 13.21 0.86 4.27
C GLY A 52 12.35 1.99 4.83
N PRO A 53 12.99 3.03 5.40
CA PRO A 53 12.29 4.17 5.98
C PRO A 53 11.46 4.94 4.94
N GLU A 54 11.97 5.09 3.72
CA GLU A 54 11.27 5.79 2.64
C GLU A 54 10.03 5.05 2.16
N LEU A 55 10.11 3.72 1.98
CA LEU A 55 8.93 2.90 1.64
C LEU A 55 7.86 3.03 2.74
N THR A 56 8.28 2.94 4.01
CA THR A 56 7.35 3.10 5.15
C THR A 56 6.71 4.49 5.17
N ALA A 57 7.50 5.54 4.91
CA ALA A 57 7.02 6.91 4.86
C ALA A 57 6.08 7.15 3.68
N GLY A 58 6.37 6.58 2.51
CA GLY A 58 5.52 6.62 1.33
C GLY A 58 4.17 5.94 1.55
N LEU A 59 4.16 4.73 2.12
CA LEU A 59 2.93 4.00 2.44
C LEU A 59 2.05 4.75 3.44
N ARG A 60 2.62 5.39 4.46
CA ARG A 60 1.85 6.22 5.40
C ARG A 60 1.22 7.43 4.73
N LYS A 61 1.98 8.15 3.90
CA LYS A 61 1.45 9.29 3.13
C LYS A 61 0.34 8.86 2.16
N LEU A 62 0.51 7.71 1.51
CA LEU A 62 -0.50 7.16 0.62
C LEU A 62 -1.78 6.77 1.37
N LEU A 63 -1.65 6.28 2.60
CA LEU A 63 -2.80 5.97 3.45
C LEU A 63 -3.61 7.23 3.80
N GLU A 64 -2.91 8.31 4.20
CA GLU A 64 -3.55 9.62 4.43
C GLU A 64 -4.23 10.17 3.17
N ALA A 65 -3.60 10.00 2.00
CA ALA A 65 -4.17 10.38 0.72
C ALA A 65 -5.44 9.57 0.39
N LYS A 66 -5.40 8.25 0.59
CA LYS A 66 -6.55 7.35 0.42
C LYS A 66 -7.74 7.83 1.25
N ASP A 67 -7.52 8.10 2.54
CA ASP A 67 -8.60 8.55 3.44
C ASP A 67 -9.18 9.90 3.00
N CYS A 68 -8.34 10.82 2.50
CA CYS A 68 -8.81 12.08 1.92
C CYS A 68 -9.64 11.87 0.65
N PHE A 69 -9.20 11.01 -0.26
CA PHE A 69 -9.91 10.74 -1.51
C PHE A 69 -11.24 10.03 -1.27
N VAL A 70 -11.28 9.04 -0.37
CA VAL A 70 -12.52 8.35 0.00
C VAL A 70 -13.53 9.32 0.60
N ARG A 71 -13.09 10.24 1.49
CA ARG A 71 -13.97 11.27 2.04
C ARG A 71 -14.49 12.23 0.96
N ALA A 72 -13.67 12.59 -0.02
CA ALA A 72 -14.10 13.46 -1.12
C ALA A 72 -15.18 12.83 -2.03
N VAL A 73 -15.35 11.50 -2.03
CA VAL A 73 -16.45 10.83 -2.74
C VAL A 73 -17.80 11.00 -2.01
N LEU A 74 -17.78 11.37 -0.72
CA LEU A 74 -18.98 11.59 0.09
C LEU A 74 -19.51 13.03 0.02
N ASP A 75 -18.73 13.94 -0.54
CA ASP A 75 -19.10 15.35 -0.76
C ASP A 75 -20.02 15.50 -2.00
#